data_AF-A0A6A1WJN1-F1
#
_entry.id   AF-A0A6A1WJN1-F1
#
_cell.length_a   1.000
_cell.length_b   1.000
_cell.length_c   1.000
_cell.angle_alpha   90.00
_cell.angle_beta   90.00
_cell.angle_gamma   90.00
#
_symmetry.space_group_name_H-M   'P 1'
#
loop_
_entity.id
_entity.type
_entity.pdbx_description
1 polymer ?
#
loop_
_entity_poly.entity_id
_entity_poly.type
_entity_poly.pdbx_seq_one_letter_code
_entity_poly.pdbx_strand_id
1 'polypeptide(L)'
;MAPLKIKRKIIGGHIDLVSRCNTGNYSWGSEAVTRKTRLLDVVYNASNRELVRTQSLVKSAIVQVDTAPFKQWYNLQHYGVDVGRKKNTSASTKKEGEEGDAAPTEEVKKSNHVLRKLKKRQEDRKLDPHIEEQFGGGRLLACISSRPGQCGRADGYVLEGKALEFYMKKIQRKKGKGVAAT
;
A
#
# COMPACT_ATOMS: atom_id res chain seq x y z
N MET A 1 -2.44 15.84 2.25
CA MET A 1 -2.77 16.67 1.07
C MET A 1 -4.27 16.94 1.03
N ALA A 2 -4.73 18.17 0.81
CA ALA A 2 -6.16 18.48 0.66
C ALA A 2 -6.68 18.17 -0.77
N PRO A 3 -7.91 17.65 -0.94
CA PRO A 3 -8.47 17.31 -2.24
C PRO A 3 -9.01 18.55 -2.96
N LEU A 4 -8.55 18.77 -4.20
CA LEU A 4 -9.10 19.75 -5.14
C LEU A 4 -9.68 18.98 -6.34
N LYS A 5 -10.92 19.32 -6.73
CA LYS A 5 -11.61 18.76 -7.90
C LYS A 5 -11.67 19.84 -8.98
N ILE A 6 -10.85 19.73 -10.01
CA ILE A 6 -10.90 20.61 -11.19
C ILE A 6 -11.63 19.83 -12.30
N LYS A 7 -12.65 20.43 -12.90
CA LYS A 7 -13.34 19.88 -14.08
C LYS A 7 -12.89 20.67 -15.31
N ARG A 8 -12.40 20.02 -16.35
CA ARG A 8 -12.06 20.66 -17.63
C ARG A 8 -13.02 20.16 -18.70
N LYS A 9 -13.69 21.06 -19.40
CA LYS A 9 -14.54 20.71 -20.55
C LYS A 9 -13.67 20.68 -21.81
N ILE A 10 -13.78 19.62 -22.61
CA ILE A 10 -13.10 19.49 -23.90
C ILE A 10 -14.08 19.67 -25.07
N ILE A 11 -13.54 19.87 -26.27
CA ILE A 11 -14.30 20.05 -27.50
C ILE A 11 -15.20 18.82 -27.72
N GLY A 12 -16.48 19.04 -28.07
CA GLY A 12 -17.49 17.99 -28.12
C GLY A 12 -18.25 17.75 -26.80
N GLY A 13 -17.93 18.48 -25.73
CA GLY A 13 -18.75 18.52 -24.51
C GLY A 13 -18.40 17.50 -23.42
N HIS A 14 -17.49 16.57 -23.70
CA HIS A 14 -16.94 15.65 -22.69
C HIS A 14 -16.21 16.41 -21.57
N ILE A 15 -16.20 15.85 -20.35
CA ILE A 15 -15.66 16.50 -19.15
C ILE A 15 -14.53 15.65 -18.59
N ASP A 16 -13.31 16.18 -18.63
CA ASP A 16 -12.15 15.57 -18.01
C ASP A 16 -12.11 15.95 -16.51
N LEU A 17 -11.98 14.94 -15.66
CA LEU A 17 -11.92 15.08 -14.21
C LEU A 17 -10.45 15.18 -13.75
N VAL A 18 -9.94 16.40 -13.65
CA VAL A 18 -8.61 16.67 -13.07
C VAL A 18 -8.75 16.81 -11.56
N SER A 19 -8.86 15.68 -10.85
CA SER A 19 -8.91 15.67 -9.39
C SER A 19 -7.57 15.31 -8.76
N ARG A 20 -7.22 15.98 -7.65
CA ARG A 20 -6.07 15.59 -6.81
C ARG A 20 -6.46 14.33 -6.01
N CYS A 21 -6.15 13.16 -6.56
CA CYS A 21 -6.51 11.87 -5.96
C CYS A 21 -5.63 11.55 -4.74
N ASN A 22 -6.19 11.65 -3.53
CA ASN A 22 -5.54 11.18 -2.30
C ASN A 22 -5.79 9.68 -2.00
N THR A 23 -6.60 9.02 -2.83
CA THR A 23 -7.08 7.65 -2.60
C THR A 23 -7.28 6.98 -3.95
N GLY A 24 -6.90 5.72 -4.05
CA GLY A 24 -6.98 4.92 -5.28
C GLY A 24 -7.34 3.48 -4.96
N ASN A 25 -7.63 2.70 -5.99
CA ASN A 25 -7.85 1.27 -5.88
C ASN A 25 -6.57 0.52 -6.26
N TYR A 26 -6.06 -0.31 -5.35
CA TYR A 26 -4.80 -1.02 -5.52
C TYR A 26 -5.02 -2.54 -5.43
N SER A 27 -4.55 -3.26 -6.45
CA SER A 27 -4.55 -4.72 -6.46
C SER A 27 -3.24 -5.27 -5.88
N TRP A 28 -3.38 -6.27 -5.00
CA TRP A 28 -2.31 -7.15 -4.55
C TRP A 28 -2.35 -8.38 -5.46
N GLY A 29 -1.26 -8.64 -6.19
CA GLY A 29 -1.24 -9.63 -7.27
C GLY A 29 -1.30 -11.07 -6.76
N SER A 30 -0.39 -11.44 -5.85
CA SER A 30 -0.30 -12.79 -5.28
C SER A 30 -1.59 -13.26 -4.59
N GLU A 31 -2.21 -12.39 -3.79
CA GLU A 31 -3.43 -12.65 -3.02
C GLU A 31 -4.74 -12.37 -3.82
N ALA A 32 -4.63 -11.94 -5.08
CA ALA A 32 -5.73 -11.56 -5.97
C ALA A 32 -6.76 -10.59 -5.36
N VAL A 33 -6.38 -9.80 -4.35
CA VAL A 33 -7.27 -8.88 -3.64
C VAL A 33 -7.09 -7.44 -4.10
N THR A 34 -8.19 -6.72 -4.25
CA THR A 34 -8.17 -5.29 -4.60
C THR A 34 -8.81 -4.47 -3.48
N ARG A 35 -8.11 -3.45 -2.98
CA ARG A 35 -8.57 -2.59 -1.87
C ARG A 35 -8.37 -1.10 -2.17
N LYS A 36 -9.33 -0.30 -1.70
CA LYS A 36 -9.26 1.15 -1.72
C LYS A 36 -8.32 1.62 -0.61
N THR A 37 -7.25 2.31 -0.97
CA THR A 37 -6.18 2.71 -0.06
C THR A 37 -5.80 4.18 -0.25
N ARG A 38 -5.21 4.79 0.78
CA ARG A 38 -4.70 6.16 0.70
C ARG A 38 -3.32 6.17 0.05
N LEU A 39 -3.10 7.13 -0.85
CA LEU A 39 -1.76 7.45 -1.34
C LEU A 39 -1.05 8.31 -0.29
N LEU A 40 0.19 7.95 0.04
CA LEU A 40 0.99 8.65 1.03
C LEU A 40 1.98 9.62 0.36
N ASP A 41 2.81 9.11 -0.55
CA ASP A 41 3.98 9.81 -1.08
C ASP A 41 4.39 9.22 -2.46
N VAL A 42 4.92 10.04 -3.36
CA VAL A 42 5.53 9.61 -4.62
C VAL A 42 7.03 9.42 -4.40
N VAL A 43 7.54 8.21 -4.68
CA VAL A 43 8.94 7.85 -4.36
C VAL A 43 9.85 7.85 -5.58
N TYR A 44 9.35 7.32 -6.70
CA TYR A 44 10.14 7.17 -7.91
C TYR A 44 9.27 7.39 -9.16
N ASN A 45 9.87 8.06 -10.13
CA ASN A 45 9.35 8.22 -11.48
C ASN A 45 10.51 7.96 -12.43
N ALA A 46 10.26 7.21 -13.51
CA ALA A 46 11.28 6.85 -14.48
C ALA A 46 11.71 8.04 -15.34
N SER A 47 10.78 8.93 -15.71
CA SER A 47 11.01 9.96 -16.74
C SER A 47 11.55 11.28 -16.19
N ASN A 48 11.09 11.74 -15.02
CA ASN A 48 11.51 13.02 -14.45
C ASN A 48 11.51 13.00 -12.91
N ARG A 49 12.59 13.51 -12.29
CA ARG A 49 12.71 13.66 -10.83
C ARG A 49 11.83 14.77 -10.27
N GLU A 50 11.56 15.84 -11.03
CA GLU A 50 10.75 16.96 -10.55
C GLU A 50 9.34 16.53 -10.18
N LEU A 51 8.74 15.60 -10.93
CA LEU A 51 7.42 15.03 -10.63
C LEU A 51 7.36 14.30 -9.28
N VAL A 52 8.50 13.81 -8.77
CA VAL A 52 8.63 13.26 -7.42
C VAL A 52 8.66 14.40 -6.39
N ARG A 53 9.46 15.45 -6.65
CA ARG A 53 9.57 16.63 -5.76
C ARG A 53 8.24 17.39 -5.63
N THR A 54 7.47 17.51 -6.72
CA THR A 54 6.17 18.19 -6.75
C THR A 54 4.99 17.30 -6.37
N GLN A 55 5.23 16.02 -6.05
CA GLN A 55 4.19 15.03 -5.71
C GLN A 55 3.12 14.92 -6.82
N SER A 56 3.56 14.85 -8.07
CA SER A 56 2.71 14.80 -9.26
C SER A 56 2.45 13.37 -9.71
N LEU A 57 1.18 12.95 -9.63
CA LEU A 57 0.75 11.59 -9.97
C LEU A 57 0.65 11.39 -11.49
N VAL A 58 1.42 10.47 -12.04
CA VAL A 58 1.41 10.07 -13.46
C VAL A 58 1.38 8.55 -13.59
N LYS A 59 1.06 8.05 -14.80
CA LYS A 59 1.17 6.62 -15.11
C LYS A 59 2.61 6.14 -14.90
N SER A 60 2.78 4.95 -14.33
CA SER A 60 4.07 4.33 -13.98
C SER A 60 4.88 5.07 -12.90
N ALA A 61 4.25 6.00 -12.16
CA ALA A 61 4.83 6.50 -10.92
C ALA A 61 4.77 5.42 -9.84
N ILE A 62 5.87 5.29 -9.09
CA ILE A 62 5.97 4.41 -7.92
C ILE A 62 5.67 5.23 -6.67
N VAL A 63 4.68 4.77 -5.91
CA VAL A 63 4.10 5.47 -4.77
C VAL A 63 4.12 4.61 -3.51
N GLN A 64 4.18 5.26 -2.34
CA GLN A 64 3.89 4.64 -1.06
C GLN A 64 2.38 4.65 -0.81
N VAL A 65 1.85 3.50 -0.39
CA VAL A 65 0.44 3.24 -0.14
C VAL A 65 0.24 2.74 1.29
N ASP A 66 -0.87 3.15 1.89
CA ASP A 66 -1.28 2.73 3.24
C ASP A 66 -1.53 1.21 3.33
N THR A 67 -0.90 0.53 4.29
CA THR A 67 -1.07 -0.92 4.53
C THR A 67 -2.36 -1.28 5.28
N ALA A 68 -2.95 -0.37 6.04
CA ALA A 68 -4.05 -0.66 6.96
C ALA A 68 -5.21 -1.48 6.32
N PRO A 69 -5.76 -1.12 5.14
CA PRO A 69 -6.85 -1.89 4.53
C PRO A 69 -6.44 -3.28 4.02
N PHE A 70 -5.15 -3.52 3.73
CA PHE A 70 -4.64 -4.85 3.38
C PHE A 70 -4.43 -5.71 4.64
N LYS A 71 -3.89 -5.13 5.73
CA LYS A 71 -3.80 -5.80 7.04
C LYS A 71 -5.17 -6.19 7.58
N GLN A 72 -6.12 -5.25 7.60
CA GLN A 72 -7.48 -5.51 8.07
C GLN A 72 -8.13 -6.69 7.32
N TRP A 73 -7.91 -6.77 6.01
CA TRP A 73 -8.40 -7.88 5.19
C TRP A 73 -7.70 -9.20 5.52
N TYR A 74 -6.36 -9.21 5.61
CA TYR A 74 -5.58 -10.40 5.87
C TYR A 74 -5.88 -10.98 7.27
N ASN A 75 -5.90 -10.12 8.28
CA ASN A 75 -6.11 -10.48 9.68
C ASN A 75 -7.57 -10.89 9.94
N LEU A 76 -8.57 -10.05 9.57
CA LEU A 76 -9.97 -10.31 9.95
C LEU A 76 -10.71 -11.26 9.02
N GLN A 77 -10.45 -11.19 7.70
CA GLN A 77 -11.32 -11.81 6.69
C GLN A 77 -10.73 -13.08 6.06
N HIS A 78 -9.41 -13.17 5.90
CA HIS A 78 -8.79 -14.23 5.10
C HIS A 78 -8.04 -15.30 5.89
N TYR A 79 -7.06 -14.92 6.71
CA TYR A 79 -6.14 -15.87 7.36
C TYR A 79 -6.30 -15.98 8.87
N GLY A 80 -6.83 -14.95 9.54
CA GLY A 80 -6.92 -14.94 11.01
C GLY A 80 -5.57 -14.69 11.72
N VAL A 81 -4.59 -14.11 11.02
CA VAL A 81 -3.21 -13.95 11.48
C VAL A 81 -2.74 -12.51 11.27
N ASP A 82 -2.07 -11.92 12.27
CA ASP A 82 -1.47 -10.58 12.16
C ASP A 82 -0.22 -10.56 11.27
N VAL A 83 -0.22 -9.75 10.20
CA VAL A 83 0.97 -9.51 9.36
C VAL A 83 1.67 -8.19 9.73
N GLY A 84 3.01 -8.24 9.77
CA GLY A 84 3.85 -7.07 10.06
C GLY A 84 3.91 -6.69 11.53
N ARG A 85 3.54 -7.60 12.44
CA ARG A 85 3.72 -7.42 13.89
C ARG A 85 5.19 -7.66 14.23
N LYS A 86 5.99 -6.58 14.30
CA LYS A 86 7.43 -6.66 14.62
C LYS A 86 7.64 -7.47 15.91
N LYS A 87 8.39 -8.56 15.81
CA LYS A 87 8.90 -9.31 16.96
C LYS A 87 9.99 -8.48 17.65
N ASN A 88 9.57 -7.51 18.45
CA ASN A 88 10.50 -6.79 19.33
C ASN A 88 11.05 -7.77 20.37
N THR A 89 12.34 -8.05 20.28
CA THR A 89 13.12 -8.71 21.33
C THR A 89 13.31 -7.71 22.48
N SER A 90 12.29 -7.54 23.31
CA SER A 90 12.33 -6.71 24.53
C SER A 90 11.30 -7.20 25.55
N ALA A 91 11.63 -8.28 26.25
CA ALA A 91 10.81 -8.85 27.31
C ALA A 91 11.12 -8.22 28.68
N SER A 92 10.67 -6.98 28.87
CA SER A 92 10.59 -6.20 30.13
C SER A 92 10.16 -4.77 29.73
N THR A 93 9.11 -4.12 30.26
CA THR A 93 8.44 -4.21 31.58
C THR A 93 6.96 -3.70 31.48
N LYS A 94 6.11 -4.10 32.44
CA LYS A 94 4.73 -3.58 32.69
C LYS A 94 4.81 -2.32 33.56
N LYS A 95 3.99 -1.26 33.50
CA LYS A 95 2.58 -0.95 33.12
C LYS A 95 2.50 0.61 32.95
N GLU A 96 1.50 1.33 32.41
CA GLU A 96 0.29 1.10 31.59
C GLU A 96 -0.21 2.48 31.04
N GLY A 97 -1.27 2.53 30.21
CA GLY A 97 -1.89 3.77 29.69
C GLY A 97 -1.20 4.38 28.45
N GLU A 98 -1.88 4.90 27.42
CA GLU A 98 -3.33 5.03 27.17
C GLU A 98 -3.63 4.90 25.64
N GLU A 99 -4.92 4.92 25.28
CA GLU A 99 -5.55 4.42 24.06
C GLU A 99 -5.30 5.24 22.76
N GLY A 100 -5.49 4.68 21.57
CA GLY A 100 -5.86 3.29 21.27
C GLY A 100 -6.07 2.96 19.80
N ASP A 101 -6.13 1.65 19.54
CA ASP A 101 -7.13 1.01 18.65
C ASP A 101 -7.28 -0.44 19.11
N ALA A 102 -7.94 -0.62 20.25
CA ALA A 102 -8.26 -1.93 20.81
C ALA A 102 -9.69 -2.32 20.40
N ALA A 103 -9.88 -2.65 19.11
CA ALA A 103 -11.04 -3.46 18.72
C ALA A 103 -10.77 -4.91 19.15
N PRO A 104 -11.71 -5.64 19.78
CA PRO A 104 -11.37 -6.84 20.52
C PRO A 104 -10.93 -7.98 19.61
N THR A 105 -10.12 -8.88 20.17
CA THR A 105 -10.13 -10.29 19.75
C THR A 105 -11.49 -10.89 20.11
N GLU A 106 -12.55 -10.51 19.40
CA GLU A 106 -13.78 -11.29 19.43
C GLU A 106 -13.45 -12.65 18.83
N GLU A 107 -13.32 -13.62 19.73
CA GLU A 107 -13.59 -15.02 19.45
C GLU A 107 -15.09 -15.20 19.14
N VAL A 108 -15.55 -14.54 18.06
CA VAL A 108 -16.78 -14.92 17.36
C VAL A 108 -16.65 -16.42 17.18
N LYS A 109 -17.61 -17.19 17.74
CA LYS A 109 -17.62 -18.65 17.68
C LYS A 109 -17.71 -19.10 16.23
N LYS A 110 -16.58 -19.13 15.54
CA LYS A 110 -16.45 -19.47 14.13
C LYS A 110 -16.88 -20.92 14.00
N SER A 111 -17.91 -21.15 13.19
CA SER A 111 -18.41 -22.49 12.96
C SER A 111 -17.28 -23.40 12.48
N ASN A 112 -17.36 -24.69 12.81
CA ASN A 112 -16.31 -25.65 12.50
C ASN A 112 -15.95 -25.67 10.99
N HIS A 113 -16.92 -25.30 10.15
CA HIS A 113 -16.73 -25.10 8.71
C HIS A 113 -15.82 -23.92 8.35
N VAL A 114 -15.91 -22.79 9.06
CA VAL A 114 -15.03 -21.62 8.88
C VAL A 114 -13.60 -21.94 9.37
N LEU A 115 -13.47 -22.64 10.50
CA LEU A 115 -12.17 -23.11 11.00
C LEU A 115 -11.47 -24.04 9.99
N ARG A 116 -12.21 -24.98 9.37
CA ARG A 116 -11.69 -25.84 8.30
C ARG A 116 -11.23 -25.05 7.06
N LYS A 117 -11.98 -24.02 6.66
CA LYS A 117 -11.59 -23.12 5.55
C LYS A 117 -10.33 -22.30 5.89
N LEU A 118 -10.19 -21.84 7.13
CA LEU A 118 -9.00 -21.12 7.60
C LEU A 118 -7.76 -22.01 7.58
N LYS A 119 -7.84 -23.23 8.13
CA LYS A 119 -6.73 -24.20 8.11
C LYS A 119 -6.24 -24.50 6.69
N LYS A 120 -7.15 -24.84 5.77
CA LYS A 120 -6.80 -25.08 4.36
C LYS A 120 -6.11 -23.87 3.69
N ARG A 121 -6.52 -22.63 4.02
CA ARG A 121 -5.85 -21.42 3.50
C ARG A 121 -4.47 -21.20 4.12
N GLN A 122 -4.28 -21.55 5.40
CA GLN A 122 -3.00 -21.39 6.08
C GLN A 122 -1.90 -22.29 5.50
N GLU A 123 -2.26 -23.42 4.87
CA GLU A 123 -1.33 -24.33 4.18
C GLU A 123 -0.68 -23.67 2.94
N ASP A 124 -1.45 -22.91 2.15
CA ASP A 124 -0.97 -22.22 0.94
C ASP A 124 -0.26 -20.88 1.21
N ARG A 125 -0.17 -20.45 2.48
CA ARG A 125 0.24 -19.10 2.90
C ARG A 125 1.75 -18.86 2.71
N LYS A 126 2.14 -18.31 1.56
CA LYS A 126 3.51 -17.92 1.22
C LYS A 126 3.60 -16.42 0.91
N LEU A 127 4.11 -15.64 1.86
CA LEU A 127 4.44 -14.22 1.67
C LEU A 127 5.92 -14.02 1.35
N ASP A 128 6.22 -13.04 0.51
CA ASP A 128 7.60 -12.61 0.25
C ASP A 128 8.15 -11.82 1.47
N PRO A 129 9.37 -12.10 1.95
CA PRO A 129 9.96 -11.41 3.11
C PRO A 129 10.01 -9.88 2.97
N HIS A 130 10.21 -9.33 1.77
CA HIS A 130 10.26 -7.88 1.54
C HIS A 130 8.87 -7.23 1.65
N ILE A 131 7.82 -7.99 1.35
CA ILE A 131 6.44 -7.57 1.52
C ILE A 131 6.08 -7.57 3.01
N GLU A 132 6.49 -8.60 3.77
CA GLU A 132 6.30 -8.63 5.22
C GLU A 132 7.03 -7.47 5.94
N GLU A 133 8.25 -7.13 5.52
CA GLU A 133 8.97 -5.96 6.03
C GLU A 133 8.20 -4.66 5.77
N GLN A 134 7.64 -4.47 4.57
CA GLN A 134 6.83 -3.30 4.22
C GLN A 134 5.52 -3.22 5.01
N PHE A 135 4.87 -4.36 5.27
CA PHE A 135 3.77 -4.43 6.22
C PHE A 135 4.21 -4.00 7.63
N GLY A 136 5.39 -4.41 8.09
CA GLY A 136 5.99 -3.94 9.35
C GLY A 136 6.32 -2.44 9.37
N GLY A 137 6.65 -1.85 8.22
CA GLY A 137 6.85 -0.41 8.03
C GLY A 137 5.55 0.40 7.87
N GLY A 138 4.41 -0.27 7.72
CA GLY A 138 3.10 0.36 7.54
C GLY A 138 2.85 0.93 6.13
N ARG A 139 3.80 0.81 5.20
CA ARG A 139 3.77 1.43 3.86
C ARG A 139 4.21 0.44 2.80
N LEU A 140 3.37 0.21 1.80
CA LEU A 140 3.67 -0.64 0.63
C LEU A 140 4.12 0.20 -0.56
N LEU A 141 5.05 -0.32 -1.36
CA LEU A 141 5.39 0.24 -2.66
C LEU A 141 4.43 -0.28 -3.73
N ALA A 142 3.84 0.63 -4.50
CA ALA A 142 2.88 0.32 -5.56
C ALA A 142 3.17 1.12 -6.83
N CYS A 143 2.74 0.59 -7.98
CA CYS A 143 2.83 1.23 -9.29
C CYS A 143 1.46 1.72 -9.75
N ILE A 144 1.35 2.98 -10.19
CA ILE A 144 0.12 3.52 -10.79
C ILE A 144 0.01 3.03 -12.24
N SER A 145 -1.04 2.25 -12.55
CA SER A 145 -1.32 1.77 -13.91
C SER A 145 -2.23 2.72 -14.70
N SER A 146 -3.06 3.48 -14.00
CA SER A 146 -4.00 4.48 -14.52
C SER A 146 -3.30 5.75 -15.07
N ARG A 147 -4.08 6.69 -15.64
CA ARG A 147 -3.62 8.00 -16.14
C ARG A 147 -4.33 9.13 -15.37
N PRO A 148 -3.86 9.53 -14.17
CA PRO A 148 -4.59 10.42 -13.26
C PRO A 148 -5.04 11.75 -13.87
N GLY A 149 -4.19 12.38 -14.69
CA GLY A 149 -4.51 13.64 -15.40
C GLY A 149 -5.50 13.53 -16.57
N GLN A 150 -6.07 12.34 -16.81
CA GLN A 150 -7.10 12.10 -17.83
C GLN A 150 -8.35 11.48 -17.20
N CYS A 151 -8.18 10.36 -16.47
CA CYS A 151 -9.32 9.63 -15.89
C CYS A 151 -9.72 10.10 -14.49
N GLY A 152 -8.95 11.00 -13.85
CA GLY A 152 -9.23 11.47 -12.49
C GLY A 152 -9.15 10.39 -11.41
N ARG A 153 -8.38 9.33 -11.66
CA ARG A 153 -8.17 8.18 -10.76
C ARG A 153 -6.69 7.81 -10.70
N ALA A 154 -6.24 7.40 -9.52
CA ALA A 154 -4.88 6.93 -9.26
C ALA A 154 -4.91 5.46 -8.82
N ASP A 155 -5.40 4.60 -9.71
CA ASP A 155 -5.48 3.16 -9.51
C ASP A 155 -4.19 2.47 -9.97
N GLY A 156 -3.87 1.34 -9.35
CA GLY A 156 -2.56 0.67 -9.50
C GLY A 156 -2.49 -0.73 -8.90
N TYR A 157 -1.27 -1.23 -8.74
CA TYR A 157 -0.98 -2.56 -8.16
C TYR A 157 0.23 -2.50 -7.23
N VAL A 158 0.25 -3.35 -6.21
CA VAL A 158 1.39 -3.52 -5.27
C VAL A 158 2.57 -4.14 -6.03
N LEU A 159 3.79 -3.66 -5.77
CA LEU A 159 5.01 -4.22 -6.35
C LEU A 159 5.47 -5.44 -5.55
N GLU A 160 5.70 -6.57 -6.23
CA GLU A 160 6.12 -7.83 -5.61
C GLU A 160 7.37 -8.43 -6.29
N GLY A 161 8.11 -9.28 -5.57
CA GLY A 161 9.26 -10.05 -6.07
C GLY A 161 10.30 -9.23 -6.84
N LYS A 162 10.72 -9.73 -8.01
CA LYS A 162 11.76 -9.10 -8.86
C LYS A 162 11.46 -7.63 -9.23
N ALA A 163 10.19 -7.27 -9.40
CA ALA A 163 9.81 -5.90 -9.70
C ALA A 163 10.06 -4.98 -8.50
N LEU A 164 9.71 -5.44 -7.30
CA LEU A 164 9.96 -4.72 -6.05
C LEU A 164 11.46 -4.51 -5.81
N GLU A 165 12.25 -5.59 -5.91
CA GLU A 165 13.71 -5.55 -5.71
C GLU A 165 14.39 -4.53 -6.64
N PHE A 166 14.02 -4.54 -7.93
CA PHE A 166 14.53 -3.59 -8.92
C PHE A 166 14.26 -2.12 -8.54
N TYR A 167 13.06 -1.80 -8.06
CA TYR A 167 12.71 -0.45 -7.63
C TYR A 167 13.36 -0.10 -6.27
N MET A 168 13.44 -1.00 -5.30
CA MET A 168 14.18 -0.79 -4.04
C MET A 168 15.65 -0.45 -4.32
N LYS A 169 16.34 -1.24 -5.15
CA LYS A 169 17.75 -1.02 -5.54
C LYS A 169 17.94 0.33 -6.24
N LYS A 170 17.00 0.74 -7.11
CA LYS A 170 17.00 2.08 -7.74
C LYS A 170 16.83 3.21 -6.73
N ILE A 171 15.91 3.07 -5.77
CA ILE A 171 15.63 4.07 -4.73
C ILE A 171 16.85 4.21 -3.80
N GLN A 172 17.42 3.10 -3.32
CA GLN A 172 18.63 3.09 -2.48
C GLN A 172 19.83 3.74 -3.19
N ARG A 173 20.12 3.35 -4.45
CA ARG A 173 21.21 3.94 -5.24
C ARG A 173 21.02 5.46 -5.46
N LYS A 174 19.78 5.92 -5.62
CA LYS A 174 19.45 7.35 -5.74
C LYS A 174 19.61 8.10 -4.42
N LYS A 175 19.31 7.46 -3.27
CA LYS A 175 19.57 8.01 -1.93
C LYS A 175 21.07 8.15 -1.67
N GLY A 176 21.87 7.12 -1.95
CA GLY A 176 23.33 7.14 -1.79
C GLY A 176 24.02 8.23 -2.63
N LYS A 177 23.67 8.35 -3.92
CA LYS A 177 24.19 9.45 -4.77
C LYS A 177 23.76 10.86 -4.33
N GLY A 178 22.70 11.00 -3.53
CA GLY A 178 22.29 12.29 -2.98
C GLY A 178 23.12 12.73 -1.77
N VAL A 179 23.69 11.78 -1.02
CA VAL A 179 24.54 12.07 0.15
C VAL A 179 25.99 12.30 -0.27
N ALA A 180 26.47 11.62 -1.31
CA ALA A 180 27.84 11.77 -1.85
C ALA A 180 28.03 12.98 -2.79
N ALA A 181 27.05 13.89 -2.85
CA ALA A 181 27.05 15.09 -3.70
C ALA A 181 26.62 16.34 -2.90
N THR A 182 26.89 16.32 -1.59
CA THR A 182 26.76 17.41 -0.63
C THR A 182 28.06 17.52 0.13
#